data_AF-A0A2W6C9M0-F1
#
_entry.id   AF-A0A2W6C9M0-F1
#
_cell.length_a   1.000
_cell.length_b   1.000
_cell.length_c   1.000
_cell.angle_alpha   90.00
_cell.angle_beta   90.00
_cell.angle_gamma   90.00
#
_symmetry.space_group_name_H-M   'P 1'
#
loop_
_entity.id
_entity.type
_entity.pdbx_description
1 polymer ?
#
loop_
_entity_poly.entity_id
_entity_poly.type
_entity_poly.pdbx_seq_one_letter_code
_entity_poly.pdbx_strand_id
1 'polypeptide(L)'
;MNELEAHLWESADILRGPVDQADFKSYVFPLLFLKGVSDVYDEEFQEALDESDGDVDYASFAENHRFQVPEGAHWNDLRERTENVGPGHPAGDAFHREVNPNKLYGIFGDTQWTNKERLPDSLLRDLVDHFSKLPLSNTRVEPDVLGNAYEYLIKKFADLTNKKAGEFYTPRSVVKMLVNILDPQ
;
A
#
# COMPACT_ATOMS: atom_id res chain seq x y z
N MET A 1 -14.64 14.08 8.89
CA MET A 1 -13.39 13.30 8.82
C MET A 1 -13.74 11.92 9.28
N ASN A 2 -13.69 10.95 8.37
CA ASN A 2 -13.93 9.55 8.69
C ASN A 2 -12.75 9.03 9.53
N GLU A 3 -12.97 7.99 10.35
CA GLU A 3 -11.94 7.39 11.20
C GLU A 3 -10.74 6.88 10.38
N LEU A 4 -11.02 6.32 9.19
CA LEU A 4 -9.99 5.91 8.24
C LEU A 4 -9.16 7.10 7.71
N GLU A 5 -9.81 8.20 7.31
CA GLU A 5 -9.11 9.41 6.85
C GLU A 5 -8.17 9.97 7.93
N ALA A 6 -8.63 9.97 9.18
CA ALA A 6 -7.84 10.40 10.33
C ALA A 6 -6.63 9.50 10.54
N HIS A 7 -6.86 8.18 10.59
CA HIS A 7 -5.81 7.20 10.78
C HIS A 7 -4.76 7.25 9.66
N LEU A 8 -5.19 7.31 8.40
CA LEU A 8 -4.28 7.44 7.28
C LEU A 8 -3.47 8.75 7.33
N TRP A 9 -4.06 9.84 7.84
CA TRP A 9 -3.35 11.10 7.99
C TRP A 9 -2.31 11.07 9.12
N GLU A 10 -2.58 10.38 10.22
CA GLU A 10 -1.63 10.20 11.33
C GLU A 10 -0.32 9.54 10.87
N SER A 11 -0.35 8.77 9.78
CA SER A 11 0.87 8.21 9.19
C SER A 11 1.86 9.29 8.73
N ALA A 12 1.36 10.48 8.35
CA ALA A 12 2.18 11.64 7.99
C ALA A 12 2.84 12.28 9.23
N ASP A 13 2.23 12.16 10.40
CA ASP A 13 2.82 12.62 11.66
C ASP A 13 4.03 11.76 12.04
N ILE A 14 3.99 10.45 11.75
CA ILE A 14 5.12 9.53 11.94
C ILE A 14 6.32 9.99 11.09
N LEU A 15 6.08 10.31 9.81
CA LEU A 15 7.14 10.76 8.90
C LEU A 15 7.68 12.17 9.20
N ARG A 16 7.02 12.94 10.09
CA ARG A 16 7.38 14.33 10.35
C ARG A 16 8.74 14.42 11.05
N GLY A 17 9.65 15.14 10.41
CA GLY A 17 11.00 15.39 10.92
C GLY A 17 12.06 14.94 9.91
N PRO A 18 12.39 13.63 9.86
CA PRO A 18 13.46 13.12 9.00
C PRO A 18 13.10 13.15 7.51
N VAL A 19 11.81 13.24 7.17
CA VAL A 19 11.31 13.32 5.79
C VAL A 19 10.69 14.70 5.53
N ASP A 20 10.97 15.24 4.35
CA ASP A 20 10.34 16.48 3.88
C ASP A 20 8.85 16.24 3.59
N GLN A 21 7.99 17.21 3.96
CA GLN A 21 6.54 17.09 3.78
C GLN A 21 6.12 16.85 2.32
N ALA A 22 6.91 17.37 1.37
CA ALA A 22 6.69 17.14 -0.06
C ALA A 22 6.89 15.69 -0.49
N ASP A 23 7.66 14.92 0.29
CA ASP A 23 8.03 13.53 0.00
C ASP A 23 7.15 12.52 0.73
N PHE A 24 6.32 12.93 1.72
CA PHE A 24 5.47 12.01 2.50
C PHE A 24 4.65 11.06 1.63
N LYS A 25 4.03 11.58 0.57
CA LYS A 25 3.22 10.80 -0.37
C LYS A 25 3.98 9.64 -1.03
N SER A 26 5.29 9.81 -1.24
CA SER A 26 6.15 8.81 -1.89
C SER A 26 6.41 7.61 -0.98
N TYR A 27 6.13 7.71 0.32
CA TYR A 27 6.25 6.63 1.30
C TYR A 27 4.88 6.11 1.74
N VAL A 28 3.94 7.02 2.00
CA VAL A 28 2.59 6.68 2.49
C VAL A 28 1.81 5.88 1.45
N PHE A 29 1.74 6.34 0.19
CA PHE A 29 0.94 5.64 -0.81
C PHE A 29 1.45 4.24 -1.11
N PRO A 30 2.76 4.01 -1.35
CA PRO A 30 3.18 2.68 -1.74
C PRO A 30 3.05 1.64 -0.62
N LEU A 31 3.23 2.03 0.65
CA LEU A 31 2.96 1.15 1.79
C LEU A 31 1.47 0.87 1.94
N LEU A 32 0.63 1.90 1.82
CA LEU A 32 -0.82 1.73 1.87
C LEU A 32 -1.32 0.79 0.76
N PHE A 33 -0.73 0.91 -0.43
CA PHE A 33 -0.99 0.04 -1.57
C PHE A 33 -0.54 -1.40 -1.35
N LEU A 34 0.67 -1.60 -0.82
CA LEU A 34 1.16 -2.93 -0.50
C LEU A 34 0.26 -3.60 0.54
N LYS A 35 -0.14 -2.86 1.57
CA LYS A 35 -1.10 -3.33 2.59
C LYS A 35 -2.44 -3.71 1.96
N GLY A 36 -3.04 -2.81 1.17
CA GLY A 36 -4.34 -3.06 0.55
C GLY A 36 -4.33 -4.29 -0.38
N VAL A 37 -3.29 -4.44 -1.20
CA VAL A 37 -3.15 -5.63 -2.07
C VAL A 37 -2.93 -6.90 -1.26
N SER A 38 -2.12 -6.84 -0.20
CA SER A 38 -1.88 -7.99 0.68
C SER A 38 -3.17 -8.42 1.37
N ASP A 39 -3.98 -7.47 1.85
CA ASP A 39 -5.24 -7.76 2.54
C ASP A 39 -6.30 -8.34 1.60
N VAL A 40 -6.38 -7.85 0.36
CA VAL A 40 -7.24 -8.43 -0.67
C VAL A 40 -6.75 -9.82 -1.06
N TYR A 41 -5.44 -10.03 -1.16
CA TYR A 41 -4.88 -11.34 -1.46
C TYR A 41 -5.20 -12.36 -0.36
N ASP A 42 -5.01 -11.99 0.92
CA ASP A 42 -5.35 -12.84 2.08
C ASP A 42 -6.84 -13.21 2.10
N GLU A 43 -7.70 -12.27 1.73
CA GLU A 43 -9.15 -12.47 1.61
C GLU A 43 -9.49 -13.46 0.48
N GLU A 44 -8.98 -13.22 -0.73
CA GLU A 44 -9.19 -14.10 -1.89
C GLU A 44 -8.63 -15.50 -1.64
N PHE A 45 -7.49 -15.60 -0.96
CA PHE A 45 -6.90 -16.88 -0.57
C PHE A 45 -7.80 -17.63 0.40
N GLN A 46 -8.33 -16.96 1.42
CA GLN A 46 -9.21 -17.61 2.40
C GLN A 46 -10.53 -18.06 1.76
N GLU A 47 -11.11 -17.27 0.86
CA GLU A 47 -12.30 -17.64 0.10
C GLU A 47 -12.05 -18.91 -0.74
N ALA A 48 -10.97 -18.93 -1.52
CA ALA A 48 -10.62 -20.09 -2.33
C ALA A 48 -10.29 -21.34 -1.50
N LEU A 49 -9.71 -21.16 -0.30
CA LEU A 49 -9.43 -22.23 0.65
C LEU A 49 -10.72 -22.83 1.23
N ASP A 50 -11.69 -21.99 1.55
CA ASP A 50 -12.99 -22.43 2.08
C ASP A 50 -13.82 -23.14 0.98
N GLU A 51 -13.76 -22.67 -0.26
CA GLU A 51 -14.40 -23.31 -1.42
C GLU A 51 -13.81 -24.67 -1.78
N SER A 52 -12.52 -24.89 -1.48
CA SER A 52 -11.77 -26.09 -1.82
C SER A 52 -11.67 -27.11 -0.68
N ASP A 53 -12.42 -26.92 0.40
CA ASP A 53 -12.34 -27.73 1.63
C ASP A 53 -10.92 -27.80 2.23
N GLY A 54 -10.16 -26.71 2.13
CA GLY A 54 -8.82 -26.58 2.72
C GLY A 54 -7.66 -26.95 1.81
N ASP A 55 -7.88 -27.05 0.49
CA ASP A 55 -6.81 -27.28 -0.48
C ASP A 55 -6.00 -25.99 -0.72
N VAL A 56 -4.80 -25.96 -0.13
CA VAL A 56 -3.85 -24.84 -0.22
C VAL A 56 -3.27 -24.67 -1.63
N ASP A 57 -3.08 -25.76 -2.37
CA ASP A 57 -2.56 -25.70 -3.74
C ASP A 57 -3.59 -25.06 -4.65
N TYR A 58 -4.87 -25.43 -4.48
CA TYR A 58 -5.98 -24.75 -5.14
C TYR A 58 -6.05 -23.28 -4.75
N ALA A 59 -6.04 -22.98 -3.44
CA ALA A 59 -6.19 -21.61 -2.95
C ALA A 59 -5.10 -20.67 -3.47
N SER A 60 -3.90 -21.20 -3.73
CA SER A 60 -2.74 -20.45 -4.24
C SER A 60 -2.76 -20.19 -5.75
N PHE A 61 -3.71 -20.75 -6.51
CA PHE A 61 -3.74 -20.57 -7.96
C PHE A 61 -3.93 -19.09 -8.34
N ALA A 62 -3.15 -18.65 -9.33
CA ALA A 62 -3.14 -17.25 -9.77
C ALA A 62 -4.52 -16.77 -10.22
N GLU A 63 -5.35 -17.66 -10.75
CA GLU A 63 -6.72 -17.41 -11.20
C GLU A 63 -7.67 -17.01 -10.07
N ASN A 64 -7.37 -17.41 -8.83
CA ASN A 64 -8.16 -17.04 -7.65
C ASN A 64 -7.82 -15.64 -7.14
N HIS A 65 -6.73 -15.04 -7.64
CA HIS A 65 -6.22 -13.77 -7.12
C HIS A 65 -6.22 -12.66 -8.17
N ARG A 66 -6.78 -11.50 -7.82
CA ARG A 66 -6.72 -10.31 -8.68
C ARG A 66 -5.30 -9.77 -8.80
N PHE A 67 -4.53 -9.85 -7.74
CA PHE A 67 -3.14 -9.42 -7.69
C PHE A 67 -2.26 -10.58 -7.28
N GLN A 68 -1.10 -10.67 -7.92
CA GLN A 68 -0.12 -11.68 -7.54
C GLN A 68 0.79 -11.11 -6.47
N VAL A 69 0.99 -11.83 -5.36
CA VAL A 69 1.94 -11.45 -4.32
C VAL A 69 3.09 -12.46 -4.35
N PRO A 70 4.31 -12.08 -4.79
CA PRO A 70 5.43 -13.00 -4.80
C PRO A 70 5.94 -13.25 -3.37
N GLU A 71 6.60 -14.39 -3.18
CA GLU A 71 7.21 -14.75 -1.90
C GLU A 71 8.14 -13.63 -1.38
N GLY A 72 8.00 -13.29 -0.11
CA GLY A 72 8.80 -12.25 0.52
C GLY A 72 8.34 -10.82 0.25
N ALA A 73 7.26 -10.62 -0.50
CA ALA A 73 6.65 -9.33 -0.77
C ALA A 73 5.31 -9.12 -0.05
N HIS A 74 4.82 -10.10 0.72
CA HIS A 74 3.58 -9.95 1.46
C HIS A 74 3.74 -8.94 2.60
N TRP A 75 2.65 -8.29 3.02
CA TRP A 75 2.70 -7.34 4.14
C TRP A 75 3.28 -7.95 5.42
N ASN A 76 2.98 -9.22 5.70
CA ASN A 76 3.56 -9.91 6.86
C ASN A 76 5.07 -10.11 6.73
N ASP A 77 5.59 -10.39 5.53
CA ASP A 77 7.04 -10.47 5.29
C ASP A 77 7.72 -9.13 5.56
N LEU A 78 7.03 -8.00 5.25
CA LEU A 78 7.56 -6.67 5.52
C LEU A 78 7.62 -6.39 7.04
N ARG A 79 6.59 -6.82 7.78
CA ARG A 79 6.48 -6.63 9.24
C ARG A 79 7.53 -7.40 10.03
N GLU A 80 7.89 -8.60 9.57
CA GLU A 80 8.86 -9.46 10.26
C GLU A 80 10.31 -9.01 10.05
N ARG A 81 10.57 -8.13 9.09
CA ARG A 81 11.92 -7.60 8.83
C ARG A 81 12.36 -6.63 9.92
N THR A 82 13.61 -6.80 10.34
CA THR A 82 14.28 -5.88 11.26
C THR A 82 15.20 -4.89 10.57
N GLU A 83 15.59 -5.17 9.32
CA GLU A 83 16.46 -4.35 8.49
C GLU A 83 15.86 -4.24 7.08
N ASN A 84 15.99 -3.07 6.46
CA ASN A 84 15.43 -2.79 5.13
C ASN A 84 13.92 -3.05 5.07
N VAL A 85 13.21 -2.46 6.03
CA VAL A 85 11.76 -2.64 6.29
C VAL A 85 10.86 -1.96 5.24
N GLY A 86 11.44 -1.46 4.13
CA GLY A 86 10.69 -0.83 3.04
C GLY A 86 10.63 -1.72 1.80
N PRO A 87 9.67 -1.51 0.89
CA PRO A 87 9.49 -2.32 -0.32
C PRO A 87 10.62 -2.20 -1.37
N GLY A 88 11.65 -1.38 -1.14
CA GLY A 88 12.80 -1.24 -2.06
C GLY A 88 13.77 -2.42 -2.08
N HIS A 89 13.31 -3.62 -1.71
CA HIS A 89 14.05 -4.87 -1.80
C HIS A 89 13.58 -5.69 -3.02
N PRO A 90 14.33 -6.73 -3.45
CA PRO A 90 14.01 -7.49 -4.67
C PRO A 90 12.56 -8.01 -4.75
N ALA A 91 12.01 -8.53 -3.66
CA ALA A 91 10.61 -9.00 -3.67
C ALA A 91 9.58 -7.87 -3.84
N GLY A 92 9.83 -6.65 -3.33
CA GLY A 92 8.96 -5.50 -3.62
C GLY A 92 9.13 -5.00 -5.06
N ASP A 93 10.33 -5.07 -5.62
CA ASP A 93 10.55 -4.83 -7.06
C ASP A 93 9.76 -5.84 -7.93
N ALA A 94 9.80 -7.13 -7.58
CA ALA A 94 9.06 -8.19 -8.27
C ALA A 94 7.54 -7.97 -8.20
N PHE A 95 7.02 -7.58 -7.03
CA PHE A 95 5.60 -7.32 -6.80
C PHE A 95 4.99 -6.35 -7.82
N HIS A 96 5.73 -5.34 -8.26
CA HIS A 96 5.20 -4.29 -9.12
C HIS A 96 5.69 -4.34 -10.58
N ARG A 97 6.89 -4.88 -10.84
CA ARG A 97 7.47 -4.95 -12.20
C ARG A 97 7.28 -6.30 -12.89
N GLU A 98 7.25 -7.39 -12.13
CA GLU A 98 7.31 -8.74 -12.70
C GLU A 98 5.94 -9.40 -12.69
N VAL A 99 5.25 -9.37 -11.54
CA VAL A 99 4.00 -10.13 -11.39
C VAL A 99 2.73 -9.30 -11.64
N ASN A 100 2.79 -7.97 -11.48
CA ASN A 100 1.66 -7.08 -11.75
C ASN A 100 1.96 -5.88 -12.68
N PRO A 101 2.74 -6.03 -13.77
CA PRO A 101 3.22 -4.90 -14.57
C PRO A 101 2.10 -4.03 -15.15
N ASN A 102 0.95 -4.60 -15.51
CA ASN A 102 -0.16 -3.84 -16.09
C ASN A 102 -1.03 -3.10 -15.05
N LYS A 103 -0.86 -3.44 -13.77
CA LYS A 103 -1.67 -2.97 -12.65
C LYS A 103 -0.89 -2.09 -11.66
N LEU A 104 0.38 -2.41 -11.41
CA LEU A 104 1.20 -1.84 -10.34
C LEU A 104 2.50 -1.17 -10.82
N TYR A 105 2.71 -0.99 -12.13
CA TYR A 105 3.94 -0.36 -12.62
C TYR A 105 4.17 1.05 -12.04
N GLY A 106 5.37 1.27 -11.51
CA GLY A 106 5.80 2.55 -10.94
C GLY A 106 5.21 2.92 -9.57
N ILE A 107 4.50 2.03 -8.87
CA ILE A 107 3.88 2.37 -7.56
C ILE A 107 4.90 2.74 -6.50
N PHE A 108 6.08 2.11 -6.48
CA PHE A 108 7.14 2.45 -5.53
C PHE A 108 7.99 3.65 -5.98
N GLY A 109 7.79 4.14 -7.21
CA GLY A 109 8.51 5.27 -7.81
C GLY A 109 10.03 5.12 -7.76
N ASP A 110 10.73 6.26 -7.76
CA ASP A 110 12.18 6.36 -7.52
C ASP A 110 12.50 6.60 -6.03
N THR A 111 11.61 6.15 -5.15
CA THR A 111 11.69 6.39 -3.71
C THR A 111 12.91 5.67 -3.13
N GLN A 112 13.77 6.42 -2.42
CA GLN A 112 15.00 5.87 -1.83
C GLN A 112 14.73 5.15 -0.50
N TRP A 113 14.10 3.98 -0.57
CA TRP A 113 13.74 3.17 0.62
C TRP A 113 14.94 2.70 1.46
N THR A 114 16.16 2.74 0.90
CA THR A 114 17.40 2.34 1.57
C THR A 114 18.13 3.50 2.22
N ASN A 115 17.67 4.75 2.07
CA ASN A 115 18.28 5.92 2.68
C ASN A 115 17.95 5.96 4.18
N LYS A 116 18.84 5.44 5.02
CA LYS A 116 18.64 5.34 6.48
C LYS A 116 18.69 6.67 7.23
N GLU A 117 19.24 7.72 6.62
CA GLU A 117 19.23 9.05 7.21
C GLU A 117 17.83 9.68 7.14
N ARG A 118 17.14 9.50 6.01
CA ARG A 118 15.78 10.00 5.79
C ARG A 118 14.69 9.01 6.24
N LEU A 119 14.95 7.71 6.10
CA LEU A 119 14.09 6.62 6.58
C LEU A 119 14.90 5.57 7.37
N PRO A 120 15.15 5.84 8.65
CA PRO A 120 15.62 4.81 9.57
C PRO A 120 14.66 3.62 9.61
N ASP A 121 15.16 2.40 9.82
CA ASP A 121 14.30 1.21 9.90
C ASP A 121 13.28 1.30 11.04
N SER A 122 13.59 2.00 12.14
CA SER A 122 12.62 2.26 13.22
C SER A 122 11.42 3.07 12.73
N LEU A 123 11.64 4.07 11.87
CA LEU A 123 10.59 4.91 11.32
C LEU A 123 9.68 4.11 10.38
N LEU A 124 10.28 3.27 9.53
CA LEU A 124 9.54 2.37 8.65
C LEU A 124 8.73 1.35 9.44
N ARG A 125 9.29 0.81 10.52
CA ARG A 125 8.55 -0.10 11.43
C ARG A 125 7.37 0.59 12.08
N ASP A 126 7.54 1.80 12.61
CA ASP A 126 6.43 2.56 13.19
C ASP A 126 5.31 2.80 12.17
N LEU A 127 5.69 3.09 10.92
CA LEU A 127 4.74 3.30 9.82
C LEU A 127 4.01 2.02 9.42
N VAL A 128 4.74 0.90 9.30
CA VAL A 128 4.16 -0.42 9.01
C VAL A 128 3.25 -0.89 10.16
N ASP A 129 3.67 -0.71 11.41
CA ASP A 129 2.85 -1.05 12.58
C ASP A 129 1.60 -0.17 12.66
N HIS A 130 1.70 1.09 12.26
CA HIS A 130 0.55 1.98 12.16
C HIS A 130 -0.48 1.49 11.16
N PHE A 131 -0.09 1.22 9.90
CA PHE A 131 -1.00 0.68 8.89
C PHE A 131 -1.52 -0.71 9.24
N SER A 132 -0.80 -1.48 10.06
CA SER A 132 -1.24 -2.80 10.51
C SER A 132 -2.41 -2.76 11.52
N LYS A 133 -2.74 -1.59 12.08
CA LYS A 133 -3.86 -1.43 13.03
C LYS A 133 -5.23 -1.51 12.35
N LEU A 134 -5.30 -1.25 11.04
CA LEU A 134 -6.53 -1.30 10.28
C LEU A 134 -6.42 -2.34 9.15
N PRO A 135 -7.32 -3.34 9.09
CA PRO A 135 -7.45 -4.16 7.88
C PRO A 135 -8.05 -3.31 6.75
N LEU A 136 -7.53 -3.46 5.55
CA LEU A 136 -7.94 -2.77 4.34
C LEU A 136 -8.56 -3.72 3.30
N SER A 137 -9.00 -4.90 3.72
CA SER A 137 -9.70 -5.87 2.87
C SER A 137 -11.09 -5.35 2.47
N ASN A 138 -11.64 -5.87 1.37
CA ASN A 138 -12.90 -5.37 0.81
C ASN A 138 -14.11 -5.72 1.69
N THR A 139 -14.07 -6.82 2.45
CA THR A 139 -15.08 -7.12 3.48
C THR A 139 -15.05 -6.19 4.69
N ARG A 140 -13.92 -5.51 4.96
CA ARG A 140 -13.72 -4.67 6.15
C ARG A 140 -13.88 -3.19 5.86
N VAL A 141 -13.51 -2.77 4.66
CA VAL A 141 -13.57 -1.39 4.23
C VAL A 141 -14.30 -1.30 2.91
N GLU A 142 -15.43 -0.60 2.92
CA GLU A 142 -16.20 -0.33 1.70
C GLU A 142 -15.31 0.35 0.65
N PRO A 143 -15.40 -0.06 -0.62
CA PRO A 143 -14.65 0.53 -1.74
C PRO A 143 -14.67 2.06 -1.75
N ASP A 144 -15.85 2.64 -1.58
CA ASP A 144 -16.05 4.08 -1.57
C ASP A 144 -15.33 4.74 -0.39
N VAL A 145 -15.29 4.08 0.78
CA VAL A 145 -14.65 4.63 1.99
C VAL A 145 -13.14 4.69 1.81
N LEU A 146 -12.53 3.62 1.29
CA LEU A 146 -11.09 3.59 1.05
C LEU A 146 -10.73 4.59 -0.06
N GLY A 147 -11.45 4.59 -1.19
CA GLY A 147 -11.26 5.55 -2.28
C GLY A 147 -11.35 7.01 -1.82
N ASN A 148 -12.36 7.35 -1.02
CA ASN A 148 -12.51 8.68 -0.43
C ASN A 148 -11.33 9.05 0.49
N ALA A 149 -10.84 8.10 1.29
CA ALA A 149 -9.71 8.32 2.18
C ALA A 149 -8.39 8.58 1.40
N TYR A 150 -8.21 7.92 0.26
CA TYR A 150 -7.11 8.20 -0.66
C TYR A 150 -7.22 9.60 -1.29
N GLU A 151 -8.39 9.99 -1.79
CA GLU A 151 -8.59 11.34 -2.32
C GLU A 151 -8.34 12.41 -1.27
N TYR A 152 -8.76 12.15 -0.03
CA TYR A 152 -8.50 13.01 1.11
C TYR A 152 -6.99 13.19 1.34
N LEU A 153 -6.20 12.11 1.38
CA LEU A 153 -4.75 12.18 1.50
C LEU A 153 -4.11 12.98 0.37
N ILE A 154 -4.55 12.78 -0.88
CA ILE A 154 -4.05 13.52 -2.05
C ILE A 154 -4.27 15.03 -1.84
N LYS A 155 -5.48 15.43 -1.44
CA LYS A 155 -5.84 16.84 -1.17
C LYS A 155 -4.96 17.41 -0.05
N LYS A 156 -4.80 16.66 1.05
CA LYS A 156 -3.99 17.09 2.20
C LYS A 156 -2.50 17.25 1.86
N PHE A 157 -1.91 16.32 1.12
CA PHE A 157 -0.52 16.47 0.67
C PHE A 157 -0.35 17.62 -0.32
N ALA A 158 -1.34 17.89 -1.17
CA ALA A 158 -1.31 19.07 -2.04
C ALA A 158 -1.27 20.37 -1.22
N ASP A 159 -2.16 20.49 -0.23
CA ASP A 159 -2.25 21.66 0.66
C ASP A 159 -0.94 21.89 1.45
N LEU A 160 -0.28 20.83 1.91
CA LEU A 160 0.97 20.94 2.68
C LEU A 160 2.14 21.55 1.88
N THR A 161 2.17 21.38 0.57
CA THR A 161 3.34 21.74 -0.25
C THR A 161 3.28 23.14 -0.84
N ASN A 162 2.19 23.90 -0.63
CA ASN A 162 1.91 25.20 -1.28
C ASN A 162 2.04 25.18 -2.81
N LYS A 163 2.10 24.00 -3.45
CA LYS A 163 2.03 23.85 -4.89
C LYS A 163 0.56 23.92 -5.31
N LYS A 164 0.27 24.55 -6.45
CA LYS A 164 -1.11 24.58 -6.98
C LYS A 164 -1.57 23.13 -7.20
N ALA A 165 -2.84 22.82 -6.90
CA ALA A 165 -3.41 21.48 -7.09
C ALA A 165 -3.18 20.89 -8.50
N GLY A 166 -3.01 21.73 -9.53
CA GLY A 166 -2.65 21.31 -10.89
C GLY A 166 -1.20 20.83 -11.09
N GLU A 167 -0.28 21.14 -10.18
CA GLU A 167 1.10 20.58 -10.14
C GLU A 167 1.18 19.33 -9.25
N PHE A 168 0.13 19.08 -8.47
CA PHE A 168 -0.03 17.85 -7.70
C PHE A 168 -0.65 16.78 -8.60
N TYR A 169 0.20 16.19 -9.43
CA TYR A 169 -0.19 15.04 -10.24
C TYR A 169 -0.32 13.82 -9.32
N THR A 170 -1.55 13.34 -9.10
CA THR A 170 -1.77 11.93 -8.74
C THR A 170 -1.50 11.12 -10.00
N PRO A 171 -0.47 10.27 -10.03
CA PRO A 171 -0.20 9.48 -11.21
C PRO A 171 -1.43 8.68 -11.63
N ARG A 172 -1.73 8.66 -12.94
CA ARG A 172 -2.82 7.82 -13.47
C ARG A 172 -2.71 6.36 -13.04
N SER A 173 -1.49 5.87 -12.79
CA SER A 173 -1.22 4.55 -12.22
C SER A 173 -1.80 4.38 -10.82
N VAL A 174 -1.68 5.38 -9.94
CA VAL A 174 -2.24 5.39 -8.59
C VAL A 174 -3.76 5.33 -8.64
N VAL A 175 -4.40 6.15 -9.49
CA VAL A 175 -5.87 6.13 -9.66
C VAL A 175 -6.35 4.79 -10.24
N LYS A 176 -5.69 4.28 -11.28
CA LYS A 176 -6.03 2.99 -11.89
C LYS A 176 -5.87 1.83 -10.90
N MET A 177 -4.85 1.88 -10.06
CA MET A 177 -4.64 0.88 -9.01
C MET A 177 -5.76 0.93 -7.97
N LEU A 178 -6.16 2.12 -7.52
CA LEU A 178 -7.30 2.27 -6.62
C LEU A 178 -8.55 1.64 -7.20
N VAL A 179 -8.91 1.96 -8.44
CA VAL A 179 -10.06 1.34 -9.11
C VAL A 179 -9.94 -0.19 -9.15
N ASN A 180 -8.74 -0.74 -9.38
CA ASN A 180 -8.54 -2.19 -9.41
C ASN A 180 -8.62 -2.87 -8.03
N ILE A 181 -8.21 -2.19 -6.96
CA ILE A 181 -8.30 -2.70 -5.57
C ILE A 181 -9.74 -2.65 -5.09
N LEU A 182 -10.40 -1.51 -5.33
CA LEU A 182 -11.72 -1.20 -4.83
C LEU A 182 -12.84 -1.96 -5.56
N ASP A 183 -12.57 -2.49 -6.76
CA ASP A 183 -13.54 -3.23 -7.58
C ASP A 183 -14.96 -2.63 -7.59
N PRO A 184 -15.13 -1.34 -7.98
CA PRO A 184 -16.44 -0.72 -7.96
C PRO A 184 -17.38 -1.40 -8.99
N GLN A 185 -18.50 -1.96 -8.51
CA GLN A 185 -19.55 -2.62 -9.30
C GLN A 185 -20.64 -1.64 -9.73
#